data_AF-A0A428UKZ7-F1
#
_entry.id   AF-A0A428UKZ7-F1
#
_cell.length_a   1.000
_cell.length_b   1.000
_cell.length_c   1.000
_cell.angle_alpha   90.00
_cell.angle_beta   90.00
_cell.angle_gamma   90.00
#
_symmetry.space_group_name_H-M   'P 1'
#
loop_
_entity.id
_entity.type
_entity.pdbx_description
1 polymer ?
#
loop_
_entity_poly.entity_id
_entity_poly.type
_entity_poly.pdbx_seq_one_letter_code
_entity_poly.pdbx_strand_id
1 'polypeptide(L)'
;MTTPWSGAWSAVVCGAVLRGIEGAITTERRCRRHYGYTCSKEYDRLKYPNYDKTKRRVFQESYTKKYRLTGFIHWFVGKNDILQADWNVSKSFHVETLYPHNEKHSITVYACSLNKAPDTIESDDVELVGEISYNISNLDLSMVNHRRAEGSQIVCRIPVTINLRMSDEDGLFELKVLHQGKECGQGKVVFSYSIDGYCEEGNQVSCVLPVETDQGK
;
A
#
# COMPACT_ATOMS: atom_id res chain seq x y z
N MET A 1 -55.08 -2.25 -17.57
CA MET A 1 -53.90 -1.39 -17.84
C MET A 1 -52.66 -2.24 -17.68
N THR A 2 -52.10 -2.72 -18.79
CA THR A 2 -50.86 -3.49 -18.84
C THR A 2 -49.77 -2.55 -19.36
N THR A 3 -48.87 -2.10 -18.49
CA THR A 3 -47.66 -1.39 -18.94
C THR A 3 -46.77 -2.38 -19.69
N PRO A 4 -46.26 -2.04 -20.88
CA PRO A 4 -45.27 -2.88 -21.54
C PRO A 4 -43.93 -2.69 -20.81
N TRP A 5 -43.56 -3.67 -19.99
CA TRP A 5 -42.16 -3.87 -19.59
C TRP A 5 -41.37 -4.24 -20.85
N SER A 6 -40.84 -3.25 -21.56
CA SER A 6 -39.87 -3.55 -22.61
C SER A 6 -39.01 -2.34 -22.93
N GLY A 7 -37.92 -2.22 -22.19
CA GLY A 7 -36.84 -1.30 -22.53
C GLY A 7 -35.76 -1.36 -21.47
N ALA A 8 -34.52 -1.65 -21.88
CA ALA A 8 -33.34 -1.52 -21.02
C ALA A 8 -33.30 -0.15 -20.31
N TRP A 9 -33.83 0.88 -20.97
CA TRP A 9 -33.97 2.25 -20.47
C TRP A 9 -34.87 2.36 -19.23
N SER A 10 -36.02 1.69 -19.20
CA SER A 10 -36.92 1.72 -18.03
C SER A 10 -36.29 1.00 -16.84
N ALA A 11 -35.53 -0.07 -17.07
CA ALA A 11 -34.78 -0.76 -16.03
C ALA A 11 -33.68 0.14 -15.42
N VAL A 12 -32.95 0.89 -16.26
CA VAL A 12 -31.93 1.86 -15.79
C VAL A 12 -32.56 2.96 -14.93
N VAL A 13 -33.67 3.55 -15.38
CA VAL A 13 -34.36 4.63 -14.64
C VAL A 13 -34.93 4.12 -13.31
N CYS A 14 -35.59 2.95 -13.32
CA CYS A 14 -36.07 2.34 -12.08
C CYS A 14 -34.91 2.02 -11.12
N GLY A 15 -33.78 1.51 -11.64
CA GLY A 15 -32.59 1.25 -10.84
C GLY A 15 -32.01 2.51 -10.20
N ALA A 16 -31.94 3.62 -10.95
CA ALA A 16 -31.47 4.91 -10.44
C ALA A 16 -32.40 5.48 -9.36
N VAL A 17 -33.72 5.39 -9.56
CA VAL A 17 -34.72 5.86 -8.57
C VAL A 17 -34.69 5.03 -7.30
N LEU A 18 -34.62 3.69 -7.41
CA LEU A 18 -34.51 2.80 -6.25
C LEU A 18 -33.24 3.11 -5.44
N ARG A 19 -32.09 3.32 -6.10
CA ARG A 19 -30.85 3.74 -5.42
C ARG A 19 -30.96 5.11 -4.76
N GLY A 20 -31.66 6.06 -5.37
CA GLY A 20 -31.90 7.37 -4.78
C GLY A 20 -32.77 7.34 -3.52
N ILE A 21 -33.67 6.36 -3.41
CA ILE A 21 -34.59 6.21 -2.26
C ILE A 21 -33.96 5.36 -1.15
N GLU A 22 -33.32 4.24 -1.50
CA GLU A 22 -32.76 3.29 -0.55
C GLU A 22 -31.38 3.72 0.00
N GLY A 23 -30.74 4.69 -0.65
CA GLY A 23 -29.36 5.07 -0.38
C GLY A 23 -28.36 4.02 -0.88
N ALA A 24 -27.08 4.22 -0.54
CA ALA A 24 -26.04 3.24 -0.84
C ALA A 24 -26.18 2.01 0.07
N ILE A 25 -27.10 1.10 -0.26
CA ILE A 25 -27.10 -0.26 0.31
C ILE A 25 -25.95 -1.01 -0.37
N THR A 26 -24.73 -0.76 0.10
CA THR A 26 -23.56 -1.61 -0.15
C THR A 26 -23.48 -2.56 1.03
N THR A 27 -23.93 -3.80 0.84
CA THR A 27 -23.85 -4.83 1.90
C THR A 27 -22.41 -5.27 2.11
N GLU A 28 -21.63 -5.38 1.04
CA GLU A 28 -20.23 -5.83 1.07
C GLU A 28 -19.42 -5.14 -0.04
N ARG A 29 -18.19 -4.70 0.28
CA ARG A 29 -17.20 -4.26 -0.70
C ARG A 29 -16.20 -5.39 -0.89
N ARG A 30 -16.03 -5.87 -2.12
CA ARG A 30 -15.11 -6.97 -2.42
C ARG A 30 -13.94 -6.49 -3.27
N CYS A 31 -12.72 -6.79 -2.81
CA CYS A 31 -11.52 -6.37 -3.53
C CYS A 31 -11.37 -7.12 -4.86
N ARG A 32 -11.10 -6.40 -5.97
CA ARG A 32 -11.00 -7.03 -7.32
C ARG A 32 -9.63 -7.60 -7.65
N ARG A 33 -8.58 -7.09 -6.97
CA ARG A 33 -7.18 -7.41 -7.24
C ARG A 33 -6.48 -7.66 -5.91
N HIS A 34 -5.35 -8.35 -5.95
CA HIS A 34 -4.42 -8.36 -4.82
C HIS A 34 -3.70 -7.03 -4.80
N TYR A 35 -3.47 -6.48 -3.61
CA TYR A 35 -2.69 -5.26 -3.42
C TYR A 35 -1.66 -5.44 -2.32
N GLY A 36 -0.46 -4.96 -2.61
CA GLY A 36 0.71 -5.24 -1.81
C GLY A 36 1.77 -4.18 -1.98
N TYR A 37 2.77 -4.23 -1.11
CA TYR A 37 3.95 -3.37 -1.23
C TYR A 37 5.22 -4.18 -1.36
N THR A 38 6.24 -3.59 -1.97
CA THR A 38 7.54 -4.25 -2.10
C THR A 38 8.32 -4.29 -0.81
N CYS A 39 8.96 -5.42 -0.55
CA CYS A 39 9.89 -5.62 0.55
C CYS A 39 11.12 -6.43 0.12
N SER A 40 12.10 -6.51 1.03
CA SER A 40 13.27 -7.37 0.88
C SER A 40 13.22 -8.51 1.89
N LYS A 41 13.74 -9.68 1.48
CA LYS A 41 13.87 -10.87 2.35
C LYS A 41 15.33 -11.29 2.42
N GLU A 42 15.68 -12.09 3.42
CA GLU A 42 17.01 -12.70 3.52
C GLU A 42 17.33 -13.46 2.23
N TYR A 43 18.50 -13.17 1.64
CA TYR A 43 18.88 -13.74 0.36
C TYR A 43 19.44 -15.14 0.58
N ASP A 44 18.69 -16.12 0.11
CA ASP A 44 19.13 -17.51 -0.01
C ASP A 44 19.45 -17.81 -1.48
N ARG A 45 20.73 -18.05 -1.76
CA ARG A 45 21.24 -18.34 -3.11
C ARG A 45 20.67 -19.65 -3.66
N LEU A 46 20.41 -20.65 -2.81
CA LEU A 46 19.87 -21.94 -3.24
C LEU A 46 18.39 -21.81 -3.62
N LYS A 47 17.66 -20.97 -2.89
CA LYS A 47 16.24 -20.72 -3.16
C LYS A 47 16.00 -19.78 -4.35
N TYR A 48 16.88 -18.80 -4.56
CA TYR A 48 16.72 -17.79 -5.62
C TYR A 48 17.96 -17.71 -6.53
N PRO A 49 18.33 -18.79 -7.25
CA PRO A 49 19.53 -18.80 -8.09
C PRO A 49 19.39 -17.90 -9.34
N ASN A 50 18.18 -17.73 -9.86
CA ASN A 50 17.90 -17.13 -11.17
C ASN A 50 16.90 -15.97 -11.08
N TYR A 51 16.98 -15.14 -10.05
CA TYR A 51 16.16 -13.92 -10.02
C TYR A 51 16.59 -12.97 -11.16
N ASP A 52 15.63 -12.21 -11.67
CA ASP A 52 15.85 -11.20 -12.69
C ASP A 52 16.62 -10.02 -12.10
N LYS A 53 17.88 -9.90 -12.51
CA LYS A 53 18.81 -8.86 -12.04
C LYS A 53 18.47 -7.47 -12.56
N THR A 54 17.59 -7.35 -13.56
CA THR A 54 17.12 -6.06 -14.09
C THR A 54 16.05 -5.47 -13.18
N LYS A 55 15.20 -6.31 -12.58
CA LYS A 55 14.12 -5.91 -11.68
C LYS A 55 14.54 -5.95 -10.21
N ARG A 56 15.46 -6.84 -9.83
CA ARG A 56 15.80 -7.15 -8.43
C ARG A 56 17.29 -7.10 -8.19
N ARG A 57 17.68 -6.80 -6.95
CA ARG A 57 19.08 -6.72 -6.54
C ARG A 57 19.32 -7.36 -5.19
N VAL A 58 20.51 -7.92 -5.03
CA VAL A 58 21.04 -8.32 -3.72
C VAL A 58 21.83 -7.16 -3.15
N PHE A 59 21.60 -6.85 -1.88
CA PHE A 59 22.37 -5.87 -1.14
C PHE A 59 22.68 -6.40 0.26
N GLN A 60 23.75 -5.89 0.87
CA GLN A 60 24.05 -6.21 2.26
C GLN A 60 23.36 -5.18 3.16
N GLU A 61 22.58 -5.67 4.12
CA GLU A 61 21.89 -4.82 5.09
C GLU A 61 22.89 -4.18 6.06
N SER A 62 22.81 -2.87 6.24
CA SER A 62 23.82 -2.08 6.96
C SER A 62 23.88 -2.45 8.45
N TYR A 63 22.72 -2.71 9.07
CA TYR A 63 22.62 -3.02 10.50
C TYR A 63 22.96 -4.49 10.80
N THR A 64 22.40 -5.47 10.07
CA THR A 64 22.59 -6.89 10.38
C THR A 64 23.77 -7.53 9.66
N LYS A 65 24.31 -6.88 8.62
CA LYS A 65 25.33 -7.42 7.70
C LYS A 65 24.89 -8.66 6.92
N LYS A 66 23.59 -8.99 6.94
CA LYS A 66 23.02 -10.08 6.14
C LYS A 66 22.75 -9.62 4.70
N TYR A 67 22.91 -10.53 3.75
CA TYR A 67 22.48 -10.27 2.38
C TYR A 67 20.95 -10.36 2.28
N ARG A 68 20.34 -9.39 1.62
CA ARG A 68 18.91 -9.29 1.34
C ARG A 68 18.68 -9.22 -0.17
N LEU A 69 17.59 -9.81 -0.63
CA LEU A 69 17.13 -9.73 -2.02
C LEU A 69 15.84 -8.88 -2.08
N THR A 70 15.81 -7.89 -2.96
CA THR A 70 14.66 -6.99 -3.15
C THR A 70 13.53 -7.63 -3.98
N GLY A 71 12.43 -6.91 -4.19
CA GLY A 71 11.41 -7.24 -5.18
C GLY A 71 10.45 -8.36 -4.78
N PHE A 72 10.36 -8.68 -3.48
CA PHE A 72 9.24 -9.47 -2.98
C PHE A 72 8.04 -8.56 -2.74
N ILE A 73 6.84 -9.10 -2.88
CA ILE A 73 5.61 -8.36 -2.59
C ILE A 73 4.98 -8.94 -1.34
N HIS A 74 4.62 -8.08 -0.40
CA HIS A 74 3.78 -8.45 0.72
C HIS A 74 2.35 -7.98 0.43
N TRP A 75 1.50 -8.90 0.00
CA TRP A 75 0.08 -8.68 -0.23
C TRP A 75 -0.63 -8.49 1.11
N PHE A 76 -1.27 -7.34 1.30
CA PHE A 76 -2.04 -7.02 2.52
C PHE A 76 -3.55 -7.11 2.30
N VAL A 77 -4.00 -7.02 1.03
CA VAL A 77 -5.38 -7.28 0.62
C VAL A 77 -5.32 -8.30 -0.51
N GLY A 78 -6.04 -9.39 -0.34
CA GLY A 78 -6.26 -10.41 -1.35
C GLY A 78 -7.39 -10.05 -2.30
N LYS A 79 -7.31 -10.56 -3.53
CA LYS A 79 -8.46 -10.59 -4.43
C LYS A 79 -9.60 -11.36 -3.76
N ASN A 80 -10.80 -10.81 -3.84
CA ASN A 80 -12.03 -11.27 -3.22
C ASN A 80 -12.14 -11.09 -1.70
N ASP A 81 -11.18 -10.42 -1.05
CA ASP A 81 -11.33 -10.04 0.35
C ASP A 81 -12.52 -9.09 0.51
N ILE A 82 -13.31 -9.33 1.57
CA ILE A 82 -14.45 -8.49 1.96
C ILE A 82 -13.92 -7.39 2.87
N LEU A 83 -14.12 -6.15 2.47
CA LEU A 83 -13.65 -4.94 3.13
C LEU A 83 -14.82 -4.25 3.83
N GLN A 84 -14.87 -4.38 5.16
CA GLN A 84 -15.85 -3.68 5.99
C GLN A 84 -15.45 -2.20 6.16
N ALA A 85 -16.39 -1.36 6.63
CA ALA A 85 -16.15 0.08 6.78
C ALA A 85 -15.02 0.42 7.75
N ASP A 86 -14.82 -0.40 8.80
CA ASP A 86 -13.76 -0.26 9.80
C ASP A 86 -12.49 -1.05 9.47
N TRP A 87 -12.42 -1.63 8.26
CA TRP A 87 -11.31 -2.47 7.85
C TRP A 87 -10.00 -1.68 7.90
N ASN A 88 -9.03 -2.25 8.62
CA ASN A 88 -7.68 -1.73 8.69
C ASN A 88 -6.69 -2.89 8.84
N VAL A 89 -5.50 -2.72 8.29
CA VAL A 89 -4.39 -3.64 8.49
C VAL A 89 -3.13 -2.86 8.80
N SER A 90 -2.37 -3.35 9.78
CA SER A 90 -1.10 -2.77 10.18
C SER A 90 0.01 -3.79 10.03
N LYS A 91 1.12 -3.39 9.42
CA LYS A 91 2.32 -4.23 9.29
C LYS A 91 3.57 -3.46 9.68
N SER A 92 4.28 -3.99 10.67
CA SER A 92 5.56 -3.44 11.10
C SER A 92 6.71 -3.96 10.25
N PHE A 93 7.64 -3.07 9.94
CA PHE A 93 8.89 -3.35 9.25
C PHE A 93 9.99 -2.43 9.80
N HIS A 94 11.22 -2.63 9.36
CA HIS A 94 12.35 -1.83 9.80
C HIS A 94 12.91 -1.03 8.63
N VAL A 95 13.25 0.21 8.91
CA VAL A 95 13.99 1.10 8.01
C VAL A 95 15.37 1.30 8.59
N GLU A 96 16.37 1.20 7.73
CA GLU A 96 17.76 1.44 8.10
C GLU A 96 18.22 2.74 7.45
N THR A 97 18.79 3.63 8.26
CA THR A 97 19.36 4.90 7.80
C THR A 97 20.71 5.11 8.46
N LEU A 98 21.59 5.82 7.77
CA LEU A 98 22.81 6.35 8.35
C LEU A 98 22.51 7.63 9.15
N TYR A 99 23.28 7.87 10.19
CA TYR A 99 23.28 9.13 10.93
C TYR A 99 24.28 10.12 10.30
N PRO A 100 23.93 11.40 10.13
CA PRO A 100 22.63 12.03 10.44
C PRO A 100 21.53 11.65 9.42
N HIS A 101 20.30 11.52 9.90
CA HIS A 101 19.17 10.94 9.19
C HIS A 101 18.43 11.99 8.36
N ASN A 102 18.82 12.16 7.09
CA ASN A 102 18.18 13.11 6.16
C ASN A 102 17.55 12.43 4.94
N GLU A 103 17.22 11.13 5.06
CA GLU A 103 16.76 10.33 3.94
C GLU A 103 15.22 10.32 3.86
N LYS A 104 14.72 10.68 2.68
CA LYS A 104 13.34 10.38 2.28
C LYS A 104 13.29 8.92 1.85
N HIS A 105 12.30 8.20 2.35
CA HIS A 105 12.06 6.83 1.96
C HIS A 105 10.76 6.72 1.18
N SER A 106 10.60 5.61 0.46
CA SER A 106 9.37 5.35 -0.26
C SER A 106 8.96 3.88 -0.18
N ILE A 107 7.65 3.67 -0.30
CA ILE A 107 7.01 2.37 -0.40
C ILE A 107 6.31 2.31 -1.74
N THR A 108 6.72 1.38 -2.58
CA THR A 108 6.09 1.11 -3.86
C THR A 108 4.94 0.12 -3.68
N VAL A 109 3.77 0.47 -4.21
CA VAL A 109 2.52 -0.29 -4.12
C VAL A 109 2.20 -0.93 -5.47
N TYR A 110 1.83 -2.20 -5.44
CA TYR A 110 1.53 -3.00 -6.62
C TYR A 110 0.15 -3.64 -6.54
N ALA A 111 -0.42 -3.95 -7.70
CA ALA A 111 -1.64 -4.74 -7.86
C ALA A 111 -1.40 -5.97 -8.72
N CYS A 112 -2.22 -7.01 -8.51
CA CYS A 112 -2.25 -8.18 -9.38
C CYS A 112 -3.67 -8.75 -9.53
N SER A 113 -4.09 -9.04 -10.76
CA SER A 113 -5.45 -9.56 -11.06
C SER A 113 -5.56 -11.09 -11.02
N LEU A 114 -4.43 -11.80 -10.94
CA LEU A 114 -4.40 -13.27 -10.92
C LEU A 114 -5.16 -13.82 -9.71
N ASN A 115 -5.70 -15.03 -9.84
CA ASN A 115 -6.37 -15.68 -8.70
C ASN A 115 -5.37 -16.01 -7.59
N LYS A 116 -4.14 -16.40 -7.95
CA LYS A 116 -3.02 -16.58 -7.03
C LYS A 116 -1.98 -15.51 -7.32
N ALA A 117 -1.77 -14.61 -6.36
CA ALA A 117 -0.78 -13.55 -6.49
C ALA A 117 0.64 -14.14 -6.50
N PRO A 118 1.54 -13.62 -7.36
CA PRO A 118 2.94 -13.99 -7.35
C PRO A 118 3.66 -13.39 -6.14
N ASP A 119 4.75 -14.02 -5.70
CA ASP A 119 5.52 -13.53 -4.53
C ASP A 119 6.46 -12.37 -4.86
N THR A 120 6.66 -12.06 -6.15
CA THR A 120 7.71 -11.15 -6.63
C THR A 120 7.20 -10.24 -7.74
N ILE A 121 7.90 -9.13 -7.94
CA ILE A 121 7.64 -8.13 -9.00
C ILE A 121 8.04 -8.59 -10.40
N GLU A 122 8.52 -9.83 -10.56
CA GLU A 122 9.04 -10.32 -11.83
C GLU A 122 7.94 -10.73 -12.79
N SER A 123 6.79 -11.13 -12.26
CA SER A 123 5.61 -11.49 -13.04
C SER A 123 5.06 -10.28 -13.78
N ASP A 124 4.75 -10.46 -15.06
CA ASP A 124 4.19 -9.40 -15.91
C ASP A 124 2.74 -9.04 -15.55
N ASP A 125 2.06 -9.88 -14.75
CA ASP A 125 0.72 -9.62 -14.19
C ASP A 125 0.75 -8.73 -12.93
N VAL A 126 1.94 -8.29 -12.51
CA VAL A 126 2.14 -7.37 -11.40
C VAL A 126 2.26 -5.96 -11.96
N GLU A 127 1.34 -5.08 -11.55
CA GLU A 127 1.26 -3.71 -12.00
C GLU A 127 1.67 -2.75 -10.89
N LEU A 128 2.52 -1.77 -11.22
CA LEU A 128 2.83 -0.64 -10.34
C LEU A 128 1.62 0.28 -10.23
N VAL A 129 1.06 0.44 -9.03
CA VAL A 129 -0.12 1.29 -8.82
C VAL A 129 0.28 2.64 -8.25
N GLY A 130 1.37 2.72 -7.47
CA GLY A 130 1.81 3.99 -6.91
C GLY A 130 3.03 3.89 -6.01
N GLU A 131 3.46 5.05 -5.51
CA GLU A 131 4.57 5.18 -4.59
C GLU A 131 4.21 6.16 -3.48
N ILE A 132 4.54 5.78 -2.25
CA ILE A 132 4.24 6.56 -1.05
C ILE A 132 5.55 6.96 -0.41
N SER A 133 5.85 8.25 -0.43
CA SER A 133 7.03 8.80 0.23
C SER A 133 6.73 9.10 1.70
N TYR A 134 7.69 8.81 2.57
CA TYR A 134 7.64 9.14 3.99
C TYR A 134 9.00 9.67 4.46
N ASN A 135 8.97 10.52 5.48
CA ASN A 135 10.14 11.20 5.99
C ASN A 135 10.36 10.85 7.46
N ILE A 136 11.56 10.39 7.78
CA ILE A 136 11.97 10.03 9.14
C ILE A 136 12.89 11.06 9.81
N SER A 137 13.26 12.13 9.12
CA SER A 137 14.19 13.17 9.60
C SER A 137 13.71 13.92 10.84
N ASN A 138 12.39 13.99 11.04
CA ASN A 138 11.78 14.70 12.17
C ASN A 138 11.33 13.76 13.29
N LEU A 139 11.74 12.49 13.25
CA LEU A 139 11.41 11.51 14.28
C LEU A 139 12.40 11.61 15.44
N ASP A 140 11.88 11.48 16.66
CA ASP A 140 12.74 11.28 17.82
C ASP A 140 13.30 9.85 17.79
N LEU A 141 14.55 9.72 17.36
CA LEU A 141 15.27 8.45 17.26
C LEU A 141 16.07 8.13 18.53
N SER A 142 15.86 8.86 19.63
CA SER A 142 16.58 8.66 20.89
C SER A 142 16.42 7.23 21.44
N MET A 143 15.23 6.64 21.30
CA MET A 143 14.90 5.29 21.75
C MET A 143 15.16 4.19 20.71
N VAL A 144 15.64 4.56 19.52
CA VAL A 144 15.92 3.58 18.46
C VAL A 144 17.26 2.90 18.69
N ASN A 145 17.38 1.63 18.31
CA ASN A 145 18.67 0.93 18.41
C ASN A 145 19.69 1.51 17.42
N HIS A 146 20.82 1.96 17.98
CA HIS A 146 21.98 2.46 17.24
C HIS A 146 23.07 1.40 17.19
N ARG A 147 23.65 1.19 16.02
CA ARG A 147 24.84 0.33 15.86
C ARG A 147 25.92 1.08 15.11
N ARG A 148 27.16 1.05 15.62
CA ARG A 148 28.32 1.51 14.85
C ARG A 148 28.55 0.58 13.66
N ALA A 149 28.54 1.13 12.46
CA ALA A 149 28.97 0.43 11.26
C ALA A 149 30.50 0.45 11.14
N GLU A 150 31.04 -0.19 10.11
CA GLU A 150 32.47 -0.09 9.79
C GLU A 150 32.85 1.37 9.52
N GLY A 151 33.85 1.88 10.25
CA GLY A 151 34.24 3.29 10.25
C GLY A 151 33.62 4.12 11.39
N SER A 152 33.36 5.40 11.13
CA SER A 152 32.76 6.36 12.07
C SER A 152 31.24 6.52 11.92
N GLN A 153 30.61 5.73 11.04
CA GLN A 153 29.19 5.84 10.74
C GLN A 153 28.33 5.09 11.78
N ILE A 154 27.18 5.69 12.13
CA ILE A 154 26.17 5.08 12.99
C ILE A 154 24.98 4.70 12.11
N VAL A 155 24.55 3.44 12.20
CA VAL A 155 23.35 2.92 11.55
C VAL A 155 22.24 2.85 12.59
N CYS A 156 21.11 3.46 12.26
CA CYS A 156 19.89 3.38 13.05
C CYS A 156 18.95 2.35 12.42
N ARG A 157 18.32 1.51 13.24
CA ARG A 157 17.30 0.57 12.77
C ARG A 157 15.93 0.93 13.36
N ILE A 158 15.14 1.64 12.56
CA ILE A 158 13.92 2.30 13.00
C ILE A 158 12.72 1.37 12.75
N PRO A 159 11.97 0.97 13.79
CA PRO A 159 10.72 0.25 13.60
C PRO A 159 9.64 1.22 13.10
N VAL A 160 9.02 0.89 11.98
CA VAL A 160 7.93 1.65 11.38
C VAL A 160 6.77 0.70 11.08
N THR A 161 5.57 1.26 10.99
CA THR A 161 4.35 0.50 10.70
C THR A 161 3.64 1.13 9.52
N ILE A 162 3.43 0.36 8.46
CA ILE A 162 2.45 0.70 7.43
C ILE A 162 1.08 0.36 7.99
N ASN A 163 0.21 1.35 8.07
CA ASN A 163 -1.20 1.19 8.34
C ASN A 163 -1.96 1.49 7.05
N LEU A 164 -2.84 0.58 6.65
CA LEU A 164 -3.73 0.75 5.52
C LEU A 164 -5.16 0.68 6.02
N ARG A 165 -5.96 1.66 5.62
CA ARG A 165 -7.38 1.76 5.96
C ARG A 165 -8.20 2.15 4.74
N MET A 166 -9.47 1.75 4.72
CA MET A 166 -10.43 2.33 3.77
C MET A 166 -10.59 3.82 4.08
N SER A 167 -10.60 4.66 3.04
CA SER A 167 -10.98 6.06 3.17
C SER A 167 -12.50 6.18 3.25
N ASP A 168 -12.97 7.32 3.76
CA ASP A 168 -14.39 7.68 3.72
C ASP A 168 -14.86 8.01 2.28
N GLU A 169 -13.90 8.30 1.39
CA GLU A 169 -14.14 8.44 -0.06
C GLU A 169 -14.19 7.06 -0.73
N ASP A 170 -15.23 6.81 -1.53
CA ASP A 170 -15.37 5.56 -2.31
C ASP A 170 -14.13 5.35 -3.21
N GLY A 171 -13.66 4.10 -3.30
CA GLY A 171 -12.55 3.71 -4.17
C GLY A 171 -11.15 3.90 -3.58
N LEU A 172 -11.01 4.55 -2.43
CA LEU A 172 -9.71 4.99 -1.94
C LEU A 172 -9.29 4.25 -0.67
N PHE A 173 -8.04 3.80 -0.66
CA PHE A 173 -7.36 3.45 0.57
C PHE A 173 -6.40 4.55 0.96
N GLU A 174 -6.34 4.79 2.25
CA GLU A 174 -5.33 5.61 2.88
C GLU A 174 -4.27 4.72 3.48
N LEU A 175 -3.03 4.97 3.08
CA LEU A 175 -1.86 4.35 3.67
C LEU A 175 -1.10 5.39 4.47
N LYS A 176 -0.84 5.05 5.73
CA LYS A 176 -0.07 5.85 6.67
C LYS A 176 1.17 5.07 7.10
N VAL A 177 2.28 5.78 7.25
CA VAL A 177 3.50 5.24 7.83
C VAL A 177 3.65 5.86 9.21
N LEU A 178 3.75 4.99 10.22
CA LEU A 178 3.76 5.37 11.63
C LEU A 178 5.08 4.94 12.28
N HIS A 179 5.62 5.78 13.15
CA HIS A 179 6.69 5.43 14.09
C HIS A 179 6.21 5.72 15.51
N GLN A 180 6.21 4.70 16.38
CA GLN A 180 5.69 4.82 17.77
C GLN A 180 4.28 5.43 17.84
N GLY A 181 3.43 5.14 16.85
CA GLY A 181 2.07 5.70 16.75
C GLY A 181 2.00 7.11 16.17
N LYS A 182 3.12 7.81 15.97
CA LYS A 182 3.18 9.12 15.31
C LYS A 182 3.31 8.95 13.79
N GLU A 183 2.48 9.65 13.03
CA GLU A 183 2.54 9.66 11.58
C GLU A 183 3.84 10.32 11.07
N CYS A 184 4.55 9.66 10.16
CA CYS A 184 5.77 10.14 9.51
C CYS A 184 5.69 10.16 7.97
N GLY A 185 4.57 9.68 7.43
CA GLY A 185 4.22 9.83 6.03
C GLY A 185 2.84 9.28 5.76
N GLN A 186 2.23 9.75 4.68
CA GLN A 186 0.92 9.29 4.24
C GLN A 186 0.81 9.36 2.71
N GLY A 187 -0.08 8.54 2.17
CA GLY A 187 -0.46 8.56 0.76
C GLY A 187 -1.85 7.99 0.57
N LYS A 188 -2.55 8.47 -0.46
CA LYS A 188 -3.81 7.89 -0.92
C LYS A 188 -3.54 7.09 -2.18
N VAL A 189 -4.11 5.89 -2.26
CA VAL A 189 -4.01 5.03 -3.44
C VAL A 189 -5.42 4.60 -3.81
N VAL A 190 -5.75 4.70 -5.11
CA VAL A 190 -7.04 4.25 -5.65
C VAL A 190 -6.98 2.75 -5.88
N PHE A 191 -7.98 2.05 -5.37
CA PHE A 191 -8.13 0.61 -5.53
C PHE A 191 -9.42 0.32 -6.28
N SER A 192 -9.34 -0.58 -7.25
CA SER A 192 -10.53 -1.16 -7.86
C SER A 192 -11.16 -2.21 -6.94
N TYR A 193 -12.42 -2.00 -6.54
CA TYR A 193 -13.25 -2.98 -5.84
C TYR A 193 -14.63 -3.11 -6.51
N SER A 194 -15.26 -4.27 -6.40
CA SER A 194 -16.63 -4.50 -6.88
C SER A 194 -17.60 -4.33 -5.72
N ILE A 195 -18.68 -3.61 -5.98
CA ILE A 195 -19.87 -3.64 -5.16
C ILE A 195 -20.81 -4.63 -5.84
N ASP A 196 -21.44 -5.52 -5.09
CA ASP A 196 -22.45 -6.41 -5.66
C ASP A 196 -23.52 -5.56 -6.36
N GLY A 197 -23.54 -5.61 -7.69
CA GLY A 197 -24.45 -4.86 -8.56
C GLY A 197 -23.91 -3.61 -9.28
N TYR A 198 -22.63 -3.22 -9.17
CA TYR A 198 -22.07 -2.12 -9.98
C TYR A 198 -20.53 -2.18 -10.19
N CYS A 199 -20.08 -1.76 -11.38
CA CYS A 199 -18.67 -1.70 -11.77
C CYS A 199 -18.22 -0.24 -11.99
N GLU A 200 -17.45 0.35 -11.06
CA GLU A 200 -16.69 1.58 -11.35
C GLU A 200 -15.23 1.26 -11.71
N GLU A 201 -14.69 1.98 -12.70
CA GLU A 201 -13.28 2.01 -13.08
C GLU A 201 -12.67 3.33 -12.59
N GLY A 202 -11.67 3.27 -11.72
CA GLY A 202 -10.95 4.44 -11.21
C GLY A 202 -9.47 4.29 -11.47
N ASN A 203 -8.87 5.25 -12.18
CA ASN A 203 -7.43 5.31 -12.43
C ASN A 203 -6.93 6.75 -12.22
N GLN A 204 -6.51 7.09 -10.99
CA GLN A 204 -5.70 8.28 -10.71
C GLN A 204 -5.10 8.22 -9.30
N VAL A 205 -3.81 8.50 -9.14
CA VAL A 205 -3.14 8.63 -7.83
C VAL A 205 -2.90 10.11 -7.55
N SER A 206 -3.30 10.58 -6.36
CA SER A 206 -2.96 11.93 -5.87
C SER A 206 -2.06 11.82 -4.65
N CYS A 207 -0.79 12.17 -4.82
CA CYS A 207 0.15 12.33 -3.71
C CYS A 207 -0.08 13.70 -3.05
N VAL A 208 -0.51 13.71 -1.79
CA VAL A 208 -0.57 14.94 -0.99
C VAL A 208 0.61 14.90 -0.02
N LEU A 209 1.60 15.76 -0.26
CA LEU A 209 2.66 15.99 0.72
C LEU A 209 2.03 16.63 1.97
N PRO A 210 2.48 16.28 3.19
CA PRO A 210 2.00 16.97 4.39
C PRO A 210 2.30 18.46 4.26
N VAL A 211 1.24 19.27 4.40
CA VAL A 211 1.32 20.73 4.46
C VAL A 211 2.21 21.08 5.64
N GLU A 212 3.32 21.78 5.38
CA GLU A 212 4.10 22.44 6.42
C GLU A 212 3.16 23.39 7.16
N THR A 213 2.79 23.04 8.39
CA THR A 213 2.20 24.01 9.31
C THR A 213 3.32 24.99 9.67
N ASP A 214 3.34 26.10 8.93
CA ASP A 214 4.05 27.31 9.28
C ASP A 214 3.51 27.79 10.64
N GLN A 215 4.19 27.42 11.72
CA GLN A 215 4.00 28.06 13.02
C GLN A 215 4.96 29.23 13.11
N GLY A 216 4.53 30.35 12.54
CA GLY A 216 5.08 31.65 12.89
C GLY A 216 4.86 31.93 14.37
N LYS A 217 5.96 32.16 15.07
CA LYS A 217 6.15 33.27 16.03
C LYS A 217 7.63 33.50 16.30
#